data_AF-A0A0Q8QRZ3-F1
#
_entry.id   AF-A0A0Q8QRZ3-F1
#
_cell.length_a   1.000
_cell.length_b   1.000
_cell.length_c   1.000
_cell.angle_alpha   90.00
_cell.angle_beta   90.00
_cell.angle_gamma   90.00
#
_symmetry.space_group_name_H-M   'P 1'
#
loop_
_entity.id
_entity.type
_entity.pdbx_description
1 polymer ?
#
loop_
_entity_poly.entity_id
_entity_poly.type
_entity_poly.pdbx_seq_one_letter_code
_entity_poly.pdbx_strand_id
1 'polypeptide(L)'
;MLSEQALLLLWGGSAVGTMTFAMGRDRNPLLWLFAALAAGPLAPLLLLALPPVCRDGPPLDREAMELCDACLEPVRRDRRQCRHCGVVA
;
A
#
# COMPACT_ATOMS: atom_id res chain seq x y z
N MET A 1 33.47 10.74 18.20
CA MET A 1 32.98 9.43 18.68
C MET A 1 31.50 9.61 19.01
N LEU A 2 30.59 9.00 18.25
CA LEU A 2 29.18 8.94 18.70
C LEU A 2 29.12 7.96 19.88
N SER A 3 28.49 8.38 20.97
CA SER A 3 28.24 7.50 22.11
C SER A 3 27.22 6.41 21.73
N GLU A 4 27.30 5.24 22.36
CA GLU A 4 26.35 4.14 22.15
C GLU A 4 24.90 4.57 22.41
N GLN A 5 24.70 5.46 23.39
CA GLN A 5 23.41 6.07 23.69
C GLN A 5 22.87 6.90 22.51
N ALA A 6 23.74 7.67 21.85
CA ALA A 6 23.34 8.46 20.68
C ALA A 6 22.94 7.55 19.51
N LEU A 7 23.62 6.42 19.31
CA LEU A 7 23.26 5.43 18.30
C LEU A 7 21.88 4.79 18.57
N LEU A 8 21.61 4.39 19.81
CA LEU A 8 20.32 3.81 20.19
C LEU A 8 19.17 4.82 20.04
N LEU A 9 19.38 6.07 20.44
CA LEU A 9 18.40 7.14 20.27
C LEU A 9 18.15 7.45 18.79
N LEU A 10 19.19 7.48 17.96
CA LEU A 10 19.06 7.70 16.52
C LEU A 10 18.28 6.55 15.87
N TRP A 11 18.58 5.31 16.26
CA TRP A 11 17.94 4.12 15.72
C TRP A 11 16.47 4.05 16.14
N GLY A 12 16.18 4.13 17.44
CA GLY A 12 14.81 4.14 17.96
C GLY A 12 13.99 5.32 17.45
N GLY A 13 14.59 6.51 17.44
CA GLY A 13 13.98 7.72 16.89
C GLY A 13 13.65 7.59 15.39
N SER A 14 14.57 7.02 14.60
CA SER A 14 14.32 6.76 13.18
C SER A 14 13.19 5.75 12.96
N ALA A 15 13.05 4.74 13.83
CA ALA A 15 12.00 3.74 13.71
C ALA A 15 10.62 4.36 13.95
N VAL A 16 10.49 5.15 15.02
CA VAL A 16 9.26 5.89 15.32
C VAL A 16 8.95 6.91 14.23
N GLY A 17 9.95 7.65 13.76
CA GLY A 17 9.79 8.64 12.69
C GLY A 17 9.37 8.02 11.35
N THR A 18 9.91 6.85 11.01
CA THR A 18 9.52 6.13 9.78
C THR A 18 8.10 5.60 9.87
N MET A 19 7.68 5.11 11.04
CA MET A 19 6.31 4.68 11.29
C MET A 19 5.30 5.82 11.13
N THR A 20 5.55 6.98 11.75
CA THR A 20 4.66 8.15 11.64
C THR A 20 4.60 8.69 10.21
N PHE A 21 5.73 8.69 9.50
CA PHE A 21 5.78 9.08 8.10
C PHE A 21 5.05 8.10 7.17
N ALA A 22 5.08 6.80 7.49
CA ALA A 22 4.34 5.78 6.76
C ALA A 22 2.81 5.93 6.93
N MET A 23 2.36 6.32 8.13
CA MET A 23 0.94 6.63 8.38
C MET A 23 0.44 7.76 7.48
N GLY A 24 1.23 8.83 7.33
CA GLY A 24 0.89 9.94 6.45
C GLY A 24 0.92 9.61 4.95
N ARG A 25 1.36 8.40 4.56
CA ARG A 25 1.44 7.94 3.17
C ARG A 25 0.52 6.76 2.86
N ASP A 26 -0.49 6.53 3.70
CA ASP A 26 -1.44 5.41 3.58
C ASP A 26 -0.74 4.03 3.49
N ARG A 27 0.43 3.90 4.11
CA ARG A 27 1.19 2.63 4.17
C ARG A 27 1.00 1.97 5.52
N ASN A 28 1.16 0.65 5.55
CA ASN A 28 1.04 -0.11 6.80
C ASN A 28 2.12 0.32 7.81
N PRO A 29 1.76 0.98 8.91
CA PRO A 29 2.74 1.57 9.83
C PRO A 29 3.51 0.51 10.63
N LEU A 30 2.86 -0.61 10.97
CA LEU A 30 3.51 -1.72 11.69
C LEU A 30 4.60 -2.35 10.83
N LEU A 31 4.31 -2.59 9.55
CA LEU A 31 5.29 -3.12 8.60
C LEU A 31 6.53 -2.20 8.51
N TRP A 32 6.30 -0.89 8.42
CA TRP A 32 7.38 0.10 8.32
C TRP A 32 8.14 0.30 9.64
N LEU A 33 7.51 0.10 10.79
CA LEU A 33 8.18 0.09 12.09
C LEU A 33 9.19 -1.08 12.17
N PHE A 34 8.76 -2.30 11.84
CA PHE A 34 9.66 -3.47 11.84
C PHE A 34 10.76 -3.34 10.79
N ALA A 35 10.44 -2.81 9.60
CA ALA A 35 11.43 -2.52 8.58
C ALA A 35 12.46 -1.48 9.07
N ALA A 36 12.03 -0.46 9.82
CA ALA A 36 12.91 0.55 10.36
C ALA A 36 13.73 0.10 11.57
N LEU A 37 13.22 -0.84 12.37
CA LEU A 37 14.04 -1.52 13.38
C LEU A 37 15.15 -2.36 12.74
N ALA A 38 14.86 -3.05 11.62
CA ALA A 38 15.84 -3.89 10.93
C ALA A 38 16.86 -3.09 10.10
N ALA A 39 16.40 -2.09 9.32
CA ALA A 39 17.24 -1.29 8.44
C ALA A 39 17.84 -0.04 9.13
N GLY A 40 17.34 0.30 10.32
CA GLY A 40 17.77 1.44 11.11
C GLY A 40 17.53 2.79 10.42
N PRO A 41 18.47 3.75 10.56
CA PRO A 41 18.28 5.12 10.08
C PRO A 41 18.20 5.26 8.56
N LEU A 42 18.37 4.16 7.80
CA LEU A 42 18.20 4.11 6.35
C LEU A 42 16.74 3.89 5.90
N ALA A 43 15.90 3.35 6.77
CA ALA A 43 14.48 3.11 6.46
C ALA A 43 13.66 4.33 6.01
N PRO A 44 13.83 5.54 6.58
CA PRO A 44 13.10 6.71 6.09
C PRO A 44 13.53 7.10 4.67
N LEU A 45 14.80 6.88 4.29
CA LEU A 45 15.28 7.12 2.91
C LEU A 45 14.60 6.15 1.93
N LEU A 46 14.45 4.89 2.32
CA LEU A 46 13.69 3.91 1.55
C LEU A 46 12.24 4.39 1.37
N LEU A 47 11.59 4.80 2.46
CA LEU A 47 10.22 5.29 2.44
C LEU A 47 10.04 6.56 1.57
N LEU A 48 11.06 7.42 1.53
CA LEU A 48 11.15 8.61 0.66
C LEU A 48 11.29 8.25 -0.82
N ALA A 49 12.06 7.21 -1.14
CA ALA A 49 12.30 6.77 -2.51
C ALA A 49 11.09 6.07 -3.13
N LEU A 50 10.20 5.48 -2.33
CA LEU A 50 8.98 4.89 -2.89
C LEU A 50 7.94 5.96 -3.23
N PRO A 51 7.26 5.84 -4.38
CA PRO A 51 6.17 6.73 -4.75
C PRO A 51 5.03 6.64 -3.71
N PRO A 52 4.26 7.73 -3.51
CA PRO A 52 3.05 7.67 -2.69
C PRO A 52 2.16 6.55 -3.23
N VAL A 53 1.49 5.83 -2.33
CA VAL A 53 0.48 4.87 -2.75
C VAL A 53 -0.67 5.71 -3.28
N CYS A 54 -0.74 5.89 -4.61
CA CYS A 54 -1.92 6.45 -5.24
C CYS A 54 -3.07 5.48 -4.94
N ARG A 55 -3.87 5.82 -3.93
CA ARG A 55 -5.12 5.13 -3.63
C ARG A 55 -6.22 5.51 -4.64
N ASP A 56 -5.87 6.33 -5.62
CA ASP A 56 -6.70 6.74 -6.76
C ASP A 56 -6.61 5.71 -7.90
N GLY A 57 -6.90 4.45 -7.59
CA GLY A 57 -7.68 3.69 -8.58
C GLY A 57 -9.06 4.32 -8.59
N PRO A 58 -9.71 4.53 -9.77
CA PRO A 58 -11.09 5.02 -9.78
C PRO A 58 -11.89 4.13 -8.82
N PRO A 59 -12.73 4.70 -7.93
CA PRO A 59 -13.59 3.89 -7.09
C PRO A 59 -14.26 2.89 -8.02
N LEU A 60 -13.98 1.60 -7.81
CA LEU A 60 -14.82 0.55 -8.37
C LEU A 60 -16.14 0.74 -7.65
N ASP A 61 -16.99 1.61 -8.20
CA ASP A 61 -18.38 1.71 -7.80
C ASP A 61 -18.89 0.29 -7.76
N ARG A 62 -19.19 -0.21 -6.56
CA ARG A 62 -19.78 -1.54 -6.39
C ARG A 62 -21.12 -1.63 -7.14
N GLU A 63 -21.73 -0.48 -7.44
CA GLU A 63 -22.91 -0.33 -8.29
C GLU A 63 -22.66 -0.54 -9.80
N ALA A 64 -21.39 -0.49 -10.24
CA ALA A 64 -21.01 -0.74 -11.62
C ALA A 64 -20.69 -2.21 -11.91
N MET A 65 -20.88 -3.12 -10.94
CA MET A 65 -20.71 -4.55 -11.15
C MET A 65 -22.05 -5.28 -11.27
N GLU A 66 -22.20 -6.09 -12.31
CA GLU A 66 -23.35 -6.97 -12.54
C GLU A 66 -22.87 -8.42 -12.64
N LEU A 67 -23.79 -9.38 -12.65
CA LEU A 67 -23.46 -10.79 -12.89
C LEU A 67 -23.51 -11.08 -14.38
N CYS A 68 -22.67 -12.01 -14.84
CA CYS A 68 -22.82 -12.57 -16.18
C CYS A 68 -24.06 -13.46 -16.28
N ASP A 69 -24.94 -13.21 -17.24
CA ASP A 69 -26.14 -14.04 -17.45
C ASP A 69 -25.80 -15.50 -17.81
N ALA A 70 -24.60 -15.74 -18.35
CA ALA A 70 -24.17 -17.08 -18.76
C ALA A 70 -23.38 -17.84 -17.68
N CYS A 71 -22.48 -17.17 -16.96
CA CYS A 71 -21.56 -17.83 -16.02
C CYS A 71 -21.64 -17.31 -14.58
N LEU A 72 -22.52 -16.34 -14.31
CA LEU A 72 -22.74 -15.74 -12.99
C LEU A 72 -21.49 -15.14 -12.33
N GLU A 73 -20.43 -14.90 -13.10
CA GLU A 73 -19.22 -14.23 -12.61
C GLU A 73 -19.47 -12.72 -12.49
N PRO A 74 -18.99 -12.05 -11.42
CA PRO A 74 -19.05 -10.60 -11.30
C PRO A 74 -18.20 -9.92 -12.38
N VAL A 75 -18.84 -9.03 -13.12
CA VAL A 75 -18.25 -8.28 -14.22
C VAL A 75 -18.60 -6.80 -14.11
N ARG A 76 -17.99 -5.95 -14.93
CA ARG A 76 -18.46 -4.57 -15.07
C ARG A 76 -19.70 -4.50 -15.96
N ARG A 77 -20.64 -3.61 -15.60
CA ARG A 77 -21.86 -3.30 -16.36
C ARG A 77 -21.59 -2.74 -17.75
N ASP A 78 -20.44 -2.11 -17.97
CA ASP A 78 -19.98 -1.58 -19.26
C ASP A 78 -19.15 -2.60 -20.07
N ARG A 79 -19.11 -3.87 -19.65
CA ARG A 79 -18.40 -4.91 -20.41
C ARG A 79 -18.98 -5.00 -21.83
N ARG A 80 -18.10 -5.17 -22.81
CA ARG A 80 -18.49 -5.66 -24.15
C ARG A 80 -18.45 -7.18 -24.23
N GLN A 81 -17.68 -7.82 -23.35
CA GLN A 81 -17.48 -9.27 -23.35
C GLN A 81 -17.09 -9.76 -21.96
N CYS A 82 -17.66 -10.88 -21.54
CA CYS A 82 -17.26 -11.57 -20.33
C CYS A 82 -15.86 -12.18 -20.50
N ARG A 83 -14.94 -11.89 -19.58
CA ARG A 83 -13.57 -12.43 -19.60
C ARG A 83 -13.51 -13.93 -19.27
N HIS A 84 -14.54 -14.47 -18.63
CA HIS A 84 -14.57 -15.85 -18.18
C HIS A 84 -15.18 -16.79 -19.23
N CYS A 85 -16.39 -16.51 -19.70
CA CYS A 85 -17.09 -17.35 -20.68
C CYS A 85 -17.05 -16.83 -22.12
N GLY A 86 -16.53 -15.61 -22.36
CA GLY A 86 -16.48 -15.01 -23.70
C GLY A 86 -17.82 -14.51 -24.24
N VAL A 87 -18.91 -14.65 -23.48
CA VAL A 87 -20.24 -14.17 -23.88
C VAL A 87 -20.27 -12.64 -23.94
N VAL A 88 -20.83 -12.11 -25.02
CA VAL A 88 -21.02 -10.68 -25.28
C VAL A 88 -22.28 -10.23 -24.53
N ALA A 89 -22.20 -9.09 -23.84
CA ALA A 89 -23.32 -8.51 -23.10
C ALA A 89 -24.37 -7.91 -24.03
#